data_AF-A0A4V2JYH4-F1
#
_entry.id   AF-A0A4V2JYH4-F1
#
_cell.length_a   1.000
_cell.length_b   1.000
_cell.length_c   1.000
_cell.angle_alpha   90.00
_cell.angle_beta   90.00
_cell.angle_gamma   90.00
#
_symmetry.space_group_name_H-M   'P 1'
#
loop_
_entity.id
_entity.type
_entity.pdbx_description
1 polymer ?
#
loop_
_entity_poly.entity_id
_entity_poly.type
_entity_poly.pdbx_seq_one_letter_code
_entity_poly.pdbx_strand_id
1 'polypeptide(L)'
;AIAHVHTDHLNLAWGMCAITALGDCDPKLGGHLILWDLRLIIEFPPGTTILIPSAIIRHSNAPLASPDEHRYALVQYSAGGLFRWAECGHQTQKNFQQAGGAYAQTGRERWAGGVSMLGRWDELSASRV
;
A
#
# COMPACT_ATOMS: atom_id res chain seq x y z
N ALA A 1 -1.51 -2.75 -17.58
CA ALA A 1 -0.53 -2.11 -16.69
C ALA A 1 0.36 -3.18 -16.07
N ILE A 2 1.68 -3.14 -16.33
CA ILE A 2 2.66 -4.10 -15.77
C ILE A 2 3.34 -3.45 -14.57
N ALA A 3 3.49 -4.18 -13.47
CA ALA A 3 4.25 -3.76 -12.30
C ALA A 3 5.33 -4.81 -12.01
N HIS A 4 6.59 -4.40 -12.09
CA HIS A 4 7.73 -5.22 -11.68
C HIS A 4 7.80 -5.34 -10.15
N VAL A 5 8.62 -6.25 -9.64
CA VAL A 5 8.77 -6.45 -8.18
C VAL A 5 9.30 -5.16 -7.52
N HIS A 6 8.53 -4.60 -6.60
CA HIS A 6 8.88 -3.39 -5.88
C HIS A 6 8.17 -3.30 -4.53
N THR A 7 8.53 -2.27 -3.77
CA THR A 7 7.76 -1.74 -2.65
C THR A 7 7.47 -0.28 -2.92
N ASP A 8 6.32 0.21 -2.50
CA ASP A 8 6.01 1.64 -2.52
C ASP A 8 6.65 2.33 -1.30
N HIS A 9 7.99 2.27 -1.22
CA HIS A 9 8.76 2.66 -0.03
C HIS A 9 8.57 4.14 0.42
N LEU A 10 7.93 4.97 -0.41
CA LEU A 10 7.58 6.37 -0.08
C LEU A 10 6.18 6.52 0.54
N ASN A 11 5.39 5.44 0.58
CA ASN A 11 4.08 5.42 1.23
C ASN A 11 4.20 5.34 2.75
N LEU A 12 3.11 5.65 3.44
CA LEU A 12 3.01 5.50 4.88
C LEU A 12 3.22 4.02 5.26
N ALA A 13 4.20 3.75 6.14
CA ALA A 13 4.66 2.39 6.41
C ALA A 13 3.56 1.46 6.98
N TRP A 14 2.70 1.98 7.86
CA TRP A 14 1.55 1.25 8.42
C TRP A 14 0.25 1.51 7.66
N GLY A 15 0.32 2.27 6.56
CA GLY A 15 -0.83 2.59 5.73
C GLY A 15 -1.20 1.44 4.80
N MET A 16 -2.48 1.39 4.42
CA MET A 16 -3.00 0.45 3.45
C MET A 16 -3.19 1.17 2.11
N CYS A 17 -2.60 0.63 1.05
CA CYS A 17 -2.88 1.04 -0.32
C CYS A 17 -4.11 0.27 -0.82
N ALA A 18 -5.10 0.99 -1.36
CA ALA A 18 -6.23 0.38 -2.04
C ALA A 18 -5.94 0.31 -3.54
N ILE A 19 -5.88 -0.92 -4.05
CA ILE A 19 -5.69 -1.19 -5.47
C ILE A 19 -7.02 -1.72 -5.98
N THR A 20 -7.61 -1.05 -6.97
CA THR A 20 -8.79 -1.54 -7.68
C THR A 20 -8.37 -2.01 -9.06
N ALA A 21 -8.59 -3.30 -9.36
CA ALA A 21 -8.36 -3.83 -10.70
C ALA A 21 -9.51 -3.42 -11.63
N LEU A 22 -9.18 -3.02 -12.85
CA LEU A 22 -10.13 -2.57 -13.87
C LEU A 22 -9.73 -3.15 -15.23
N GLY A 23 -10.65 -3.12 -16.19
CA GLY A 23 -10.43 -3.62 -17.55
C GLY A 23 -11.13 -4.95 -17.81
N ASP A 24 -10.64 -5.69 -18.80
CA ASP A 24 -11.17 -6.95 -19.27
C ASP A 24 -10.03 -7.96 -19.40
N CYS A 25 -10.00 -8.91 -18.47
CA CYS A 25 -9.02 -10.00 -18.41
C CYS A 25 -9.57 -11.16 -17.58
N ASP A 26 -9.17 -12.40 -17.89
CA ASP A 26 -9.52 -13.56 -17.08
C ASP A 26 -8.57 -13.67 -15.87
N PRO A 27 -9.05 -13.41 -14.63
CA PRO A 27 -8.21 -13.44 -13.43
C PRO A 27 -7.75 -14.84 -13.02
N LYS A 28 -8.18 -15.89 -13.72
CA LYS A 28 -7.70 -17.27 -13.51
C LYS A 28 -6.50 -17.62 -14.38
N LEU A 29 -6.27 -16.86 -15.46
CA LEU A 29 -5.23 -17.15 -16.44
C LEU A 29 -4.04 -16.20 -16.34
N GLY A 30 -4.25 -14.97 -15.86
CA GLY A 30 -3.20 -13.96 -15.78
C GLY A 30 -3.55 -12.76 -14.91
N GLY A 31 -2.68 -11.75 -14.91
CA GLY A 31 -2.92 -10.49 -14.19
C GLY A 31 -2.98 -10.58 -12.66
N HIS A 32 -2.60 -11.73 -12.09
CA HIS A 32 -2.60 -11.99 -10.65
C HIS A 32 -1.77 -10.97 -9.87
N LEU A 33 -2.19 -10.64 -8.65
CA LEU A 33 -1.36 -9.92 -7.70
C LEU A 33 -0.40 -10.91 -7.02
N ILE A 34 0.88 -10.57 -6.95
CA ILE A 34 1.89 -11.38 -6.30
C ILE A 34 2.40 -10.63 -5.07
N LEU A 35 2.31 -11.25 -3.90
CA LEU A 35 2.85 -10.76 -2.64
C LEU A 35 4.03 -11.66 -2.23
N TRP A 36 5.25 -11.24 -2.59
CA TRP A 36 6.45 -12.07 -2.55
C TRP A 36 6.83 -12.48 -1.13
N ASP A 37 6.78 -11.54 -0.18
CA ASP A 37 7.15 -11.80 1.22
C ASP A 37 6.21 -12.78 1.91
N LEU A 38 4.95 -12.81 1.47
CA LEU A 38 3.92 -13.70 1.98
C LEU A 38 3.86 -15.03 1.22
N ARG A 39 4.60 -15.17 0.11
CA ARG A 39 4.51 -16.32 -0.81
C ARG A 39 3.08 -16.56 -1.30
N LEU A 40 2.35 -15.49 -1.59
CA LEU A 40 0.97 -15.53 -2.07
C LEU A 40 0.87 -15.05 -3.51
N ILE A 41 0.09 -15.78 -4.31
CA ILE A 41 -0.39 -15.37 -5.62
C ILE A 41 -1.91 -15.32 -5.52
N ILE A 42 -2.49 -14.19 -5.90
CA ILE A 42 -3.91 -13.90 -5.71
C ILE A 42 -4.53 -13.61 -7.07
N GLU A 43 -5.51 -14.42 -7.46
CA GLU A 43 -6.42 -14.08 -8.56
C GLU A 43 -7.05 -12.72 -8.24
N PHE A 44 -6.93 -11.76 -9.16
CA PHE A 44 -7.33 -10.38 -8.89
C PHE A 44 -8.31 -9.86 -9.95
N PRO A 45 -9.61 -10.20 -9.82
CA PRO A 45 -10.63 -9.91 -10.83
C PRO A 45 -10.84 -8.42 -11.09
N PRO A 46 -11.09 -8.01 -12.35
CA PRO A 46 -11.59 -6.67 -12.65
C PRO A 46 -12.85 -6.33 -11.83
N GLY A 47 -12.94 -5.09 -11.35
CA GLY A 47 -14.00 -4.62 -10.48
C GLY A 47 -13.79 -4.88 -8.98
N THR A 48 -12.71 -5.60 -8.61
CA THR A 48 -12.39 -5.86 -7.19
C THR A 48 -11.34 -4.89 -6.65
N THR A 49 -11.38 -4.66 -5.34
CA THR A 49 -10.39 -3.85 -4.62
C THR A 49 -9.73 -4.69 -3.54
N ILE A 50 -8.41 -4.56 -3.43
CA ILE A 50 -7.61 -5.15 -2.35
C ILE A 50 -6.85 -4.07 -1.59
N LEU A 51 -6.77 -4.24 -0.28
CA LEU A 51 -5.96 -3.41 0.61
C LEU A 51 -4.65 -4.14 0.91
N ILE A 52 -3.50 -3.53 0.62
CA ILE A 52 -2.19 -4.08 0.97
C ILE A 52 -1.30 -3.04 1.66
N PRO A 53 -0.40 -3.45 2.58
CA PRO A 53 0.61 -2.55 3.14
C PRO A 53 1.78 -2.40 2.16
N SER A 54 1.53 -1.70 1.04
CA SER A 54 2.41 -1.67 -0.14
C SER A 54 3.81 -1.08 0.12
N ALA A 55 3.95 -0.28 1.18
CA ALA A 55 5.22 0.29 1.61
C ALA A 55 6.22 -0.75 2.14
N ILE A 56 5.72 -1.86 2.70
CA ILE A 56 6.52 -2.84 3.44
C ILE A 56 6.44 -4.26 2.88
N ILE A 57 5.54 -4.53 1.94
CA ILE A 57 5.43 -5.82 1.25
C ILE A 57 5.88 -5.68 -0.20
N ARG A 58 6.85 -6.51 -0.60
CA ARG A 58 7.27 -6.65 -2.00
C ARG A 58 6.14 -7.25 -2.82
N HIS A 59 5.74 -6.55 -3.87
CA HIS A 59 4.63 -6.95 -4.71
C HIS A 59 4.87 -6.63 -6.20
N SER A 60 4.12 -7.33 -7.06
CA SER A 60 4.11 -7.17 -8.51
C SER A 60 2.80 -7.70 -9.09
N ASN A 61 2.62 -7.62 -10.41
CA ASN A 61 1.58 -8.38 -11.09
C ASN A 61 2.15 -9.40 -12.08
N ALA A 62 1.41 -10.49 -12.28
CA ALA A 62 1.70 -11.44 -13.34
C ALA A 62 1.35 -10.82 -14.71
N PRO A 63 2.00 -11.26 -15.80
CA PRO A 63 1.57 -10.94 -17.15
C PRO A 63 0.10 -11.33 -17.39
N LEU A 64 -0.53 -10.66 -18.36
CA LEU A 64 -1.82 -11.09 -18.89
C LEU A 64 -1.66 -12.36 -19.72
N ALA A 65 -2.74 -13.11 -19.88
CA ALA A 65 -2.71 -14.40 -20.55
C ALA A 65 -2.68 -14.25 -22.09
N SER A 66 -3.28 -13.17 -22.60
CA SER A 66 -3.38 -12.86 -24.02
C SER A 66 -3.04 -11.40 -24.31
N PRO A 67 -2.48 -11.07 -25.50
CA PRO A 67 -2.31 -9.69 -25.95
C PRO A 67 -3.63 -8.92 -26.12
N ASP A 68 -4.76 -9.62 -26.27
CA ASP A 68 -6.08 -9.01 -26.42
C ASP A 68 -6.71 -8.58 -25.08
N GLU A 69 -6.14 -9.02 -23.95
CA GLU A 69 -6.59 -8.62 -22.63
C GLU A 69 -6.07 -7.22 -22.26
N HIS A 70 -6.86 -6.49 -21.48
CA HIS A 70 -6.51 -5.16 -21.01
C HIS A 70 -6.76 -5.02 -19.52
N ARG A 71 -5.72 -4.59 -18.80
CA ARG A 71 -5.80 -4.35 -17.36
C ARG A 71 -5.36 -2.94 -17.01
N TYR A 72 -6.22 -2.26 -16.27
CA TYR A 72 -5.97 -0.98 -15.62
C TYR A 72 -6.00 -1.16 -14.11
N ALA A 73 -5.50 -0.16 -13.39
CA ALA A 73 -5.60 -0.14 -11.94
C ALA A 73 -5.82 1.30 -11.46
N LEU A 74 -6.72 1.47 -10.51
CA LEU A 74 -6.80 2.67 -9.68
C LEU A 74 -6.08 2.38 -8.38
N VAL A 75 -5.05 3.16 -8.07
CA VAL A 75 -4.21 2.96 -6.88
C VAL A 75 -4.37 4.19 -5.98
N GLN A 76 -4.86 3.96 -4.77
CA GLN A 76 -5.06 4.99 -3.76
C GLN A 76 -4.13 4.71 -2.59
N TYR A 77 -3.31 5.69 -2.24
CA TYR A 77 -2.29 5.54 -1.20
C TYR A 77 -2.10 6.86 -0.45
N SER A 78 -1.42 6.78 0.69
CA SER A 78 -1.00 7.97 1.43
C SER A 78 0.52 8.03 1.44
N ALA A 79 1.08 9.09 0.86
CA ALA A 79 2.52 9.30 0.82
C ALA A 79 3.05 9.62 2.23
N GLY A 80 4.03 8.85 2.72
CA GLY A 80 4.64 9.06 4.06
C GLY A 80 5.31 10.42 4.18
N GLY A 81 5.81 10.97 3.06
CA GLY A 81 6.39 12.31 3.00
C GLY A 81 5.42 13.43 3.41
N LEU A 82 4.13 13.29 3.17
CA LEU A 82 3.12 14.29 3.56
C LEU A 82 2.93 14.36 5.08
N PHE A 83 2.93 13.21 5.76
CA PHE A 83 2.85 13.15 7.23
C PHE A 83 4.09 13.77 7.87
N ARG A 84 5.28 13.46 7.33
CA ARG A 84 6.53 14.08 7.78
C ARG A 84 6.52 15.59 7.56
N TRP A 85 6.00 16.05 6.43
CA TRP A 85 5.91 17.48 6.12
C TRP A 85 4.95 18.22 7.07
N ALA A 86 3.80 17.61 7.38
CA ALA A 86 2.87 18.11 8.39
C ALA A 86 3.51 18.17 9.79
N GLU A 87 4.22 17.12 10.21
CA GLU A 87 4.95 17.08 11.49
C GLU A 87 6.07 18.14 11.56
N CYS A 88 6.71 18.44 10.43
CA CYS A 88 7.70 19.52 10.31
C CYS A 88 7.07 20.93 10.33
N GLY A 89 5.74 21.07 10.47
CA GLY A 89 5.07 22.36 10.41
C GLY A 89 4.96 22.94 9.00
N HIS A 90 4.68 22.08 8.01
CA HIS A 90 4.45 22.47 6.61
C HIS A 90 5.70 23.02 5.90
N GLN A 91 6.88 22.53 6.26
CA GLN A 91 8.18 22.90 5.66
C GLN A 91 9.08 21.68 5.42
N THR A 92 10.20 21.90 4.74
CA THR A 92 11.19 20.84 4.54
C THR A 92 11.76 20.37 5.88
N GLN A 93 12.11 19.08 5.97
CA GLN A 93 12.80 18.52 7.14
C GLN A 93 14.08 19.30 7.47
N LYS A 94 14.81 19.74 6.44
CA LYS A 94 16.02 20.55 6.59
C LYS A 94 15.72 21.85 7.33
N ASN A 95 14.71 22.62 6.91
CA ASN A 95 14.38 23.90 7.54
C ASN A 95 13.87 23.69 8.97
N PHE A 96 13.03 22.66 9.18
CA PHE A 96 12.54 22.30 10.51
C PHE A 96 13.69 22.02 11.48
N GLN A 97 14.67 21.21 11.07
CA GLN A 97 15.84 20.89 11.89
C GLN A 97 16.75 22.10 12.12
N GLN A 98 16.97 22.92 11.09
CA GLN A 98 17.77 24.15 11.21
C GLN A 98 17.14 25.17 12.17
N ALA A 99 15.81 25.19 12.27
CA ALA A 99 15.07 26.01 13.24
C ALA A 99 15.03 25.40 14.67
N GLY A 100 15.76 24.30 14.92
CA GLY A 100 15.78 23.62 16.21
C GLY A 100 14.58 22.69 16.46
N GLY A 101 13.79 22.39 15.44
CA GLY A 101 12.68 21.45 15.52
C GLY A 101 13.14 20.02 15.81
N ALA A 102 12.42 19.35 16.71
CA ALA A 102 12.61 17.95 17.03
C ALA A 102 11.31 17.18 16.80
N TYR A 103 11.41 15.96 16.27
CA TYR A 103 10.26 15.08 16.12
C TYR A 103 9.71 14.68 17.49
N ALA A 104 8.39 14.68 17.62
CA ALA A 104 7.73 14.32 18.88
C ALA A 104 7.84 12.82 19.18
N GLN A 105 8.02 12.00 18.13
CA GLN A 105 8.08 10.56 18.21
C GLN A 105 9.26 10.01 17.40
N THR A 106 9.87 8.95 17.92
CA THR A 106 10.82 8.14 17.16
C THR A 106 10.11 7.39 16.02
N GLY A 107 10.88 6.86 15.07
CA GLY A 107 10.32 5.97 14.04
C GLY A 107 9.63 4.73 14.62
N ARG A 108 10.16 4.18 15.72
CA ARG A 108 9.61 3.00 16.39
C ARG A 108 8.26 3.29 17.05
N GLU A 109 8.15 4.43 17.73
CA GLU A 109 6.89 4.86 18.36
C GLU A 109 5.83 5.16 17.31
N ARG A 110 6.20 5.86 16.22
CA ARG A 110 5.29 6.09 15.08
C ARG A 110 4.80 4.78 14.47
N TRP A 111 5.69 3.82 14.28
CA TRP A 111 5.32 2.49 13.79
C TRP A 111 4.35 1.79 14.74
N ALA A 112 4.68 1.73 16.03
CA ALA A 112 3.86 1.04 17.03
C ALA A 112 2.46 1.66 17.13
N GLY A 113 2.37 3.00 17.22
CA GLY A 113 1.09 3.70 17.22
C GLY A 113 0.33 3.58 15.89
N GLY A 114 1.06 3.57 14.77
CA GLY A 114 0.54 3.33 13.44
C GLY A 114 -0.19 1.99 13.31
N VAL A 115 0.50 0.91 13.66
CA VAL A 115 -0.05 -0.45 13.63
C VAL A 115 -1.18 -0.63 14.63
N SER A 116 -1.12 0.01 15.80
CA SER A 116 -2.19 -0.10 16.81
C SER A 116 -3.53 0.51 16.37
N MET A 117 -3.55 1.33 15.32
CA MET A 117 -4.78 1.86 14.73
C MET A 117 -5.48 0.87 13.80
N LEU A 118 -4.81 -0.22 13.38
CA LEU A 118 -5.41 -1.23 12.51
C LEU A 118 -6.36 -2.12 13.32
N GLY A 119 -7.54 -2.40 12.75
CA GLY A 119 -8.50 -3.31 13.36
C GLY A 119 -7.94 -4.72 13.46
N ARG A 120 -8.26 -5.42 14.56
CA ARG A 120 -7.85 -6.80 14.73
C ARG A 120 -8.85 -7.74 14.05
N TRP A 121 -8.37 -8.89 13.55
CA TRP A 121 -9.21 -9.82 12.81
C TRP A 121 -10.36 -10.41 13.65
N ASP A 122 -10.12 -10.69 14.92
CA ASP A 122 -11.13 -11.15 15.88
C ASP A 122 -12.23 -10.09 16.10
N GLU A 123 -11.86 -8.81 16.16
CA GLU A 123 -12.83 -7.70 16.25
C GLU A 123 -13.66 -7.57 14.97
N LEU A 124 -13.01 -7.66 13.80
CA LEU A 124 -13.67 -7.58 12.49
C LEU A 124 -14.59 -8.77 12.23
N SER A 125 -14.17 -9.98 12.58
CA SER A 125 -14.97 -11.20 12.39
C SER A 125 -16.15 -11.32 13.36
N ALA A 126 -16.04 -10.72 14.56
CA ALA A 126 -17.15 -10.61 15.50
C ALA A 126 -18.14 -9.50 15.13
N SER A 127 -17.67 -8.47 14.42
CA SER A 127 -18.49 -7.42 13.81
C SER A 127 -19.32 -8.02 12.66
N ARG A 128 -20.53 -8.48 12.98
CA ARG A 128 -21.53 -8.91 11.98
C ARG A 128 -21.94 -7.72 11.11
N VAL A 129 -21.19 -7.50 10.03
CA VAL A 129 -21.62 -6.77 8.84
C VAL A 129 -21.82 -7.79 7.73
#